data_AF-A0A0L0C3H7-F1
#
_entry.id   AF-A0A0L0C3H7-F1
#
_cell.length_a   1.000
_cell.length_b   1.000
_cell.length_c   1.000
_cell.angle_alpha   90.00
_cell.angle_beta   90.00
_cell.angle_gamma   90.00
#
_symmetry.space_group_name_H-M   'P 1'
#
loop_
_entity.id
_entity.type
_entity.pdbx_description
1 polymer ?
#
loop_
_entity_poly.entity_id
_entity_poly.type
_entity_poly.pdbx_seq_one_letter_code
_entity_poly.pdbx_strand_id
1 'polypeptide(L)'
;MSGVIAQCTDRWDWNYYAFAIITVISGFVTYYSTPPLEPKLLEDGSRQSVDWIGAALAVTSLTLFNFSWNQAPVVGWQNPYIIVLLIVGFLMFFVFGWWELKMAKNPLLPPVVLKNRKLATTLLVLFLGWGAFGINLYHTFTLVQDFRHYSSIAAGAAITPAPPMGFLAAISCSMLINPRTVDVILFGSMCAFTAASIILATAQVDQSYFRNTMGAWIIAPFGMDWSFPAGSILLSEELPQEWQGMAGSLVSVVMNYGVSIFLGVAGTVEEQLLQQRPDDPWRAWRGAEYFAVGISGFACLVSLLFGYKSIWALITGKRDPVTEVL
;
A
#
# COMPACT_ATOMS: atom_id res chain seq x y z
N MET A 1 -13.37 -14.17 10.05
CA MET A 1 -13.97 -15.13 9.10
C MET A 1 -12.94 -16.15 8.64
N SER A 2 -11.82 -15.73 8.05
CA SER A 2 -10.83 -16.64 7.46
C SER A 2 -10.18 -17.61 8.46
N GLY A 3 -9.90 -17.17 9.69
CA GLY A 3 -9.37 -18.05 10.75
C GLY A 3 -10.35 -19.16 11.18
N VAL A 4 -11.65 -18.88 11.16
CA VAL A 4 -12.70 -19.87 11.50
C VAL A 4 -12.84 -20.90 10.39
N ILE A 5 -12.88 -20.46 9.13
CA ILE A 5 -12.95 -21.34 7.96
C ILE A 5 -11.69 -22.23 7.90
N ALA A 6 -10.52 -21.65 8.11
CA ALA A 6 -9.26 -22.40 8.11
C ALA A 6 -9.22 -23.46 9.22
N GLN A 7 -9.64 -23.13 10.44
CA GLN A 7 -9.52 -24.03 11.59
C GLN A 7 -10.66 -25.05 11.73
N CYS A 8 -11.89 -24.70 11.34
CA CYS A 8 -13.07 -25.55 11.59
C CYS A 8 -13.42 -26.46 10.42
N THR A 9 -12.98 -26.14 9.19
CA THR A 9 -13.37 -26.89 7.99
C THR A 9 -12.20 -27.51 7.23
N ASP A 10 -10.94 -27.20 7.58
CA ASP A 10 -9.71 -27.55 6.82
C ASP A 10 -9.76 -27.21 5.31
N ARG A 11 -10.81 -26.49 4.91
CA ARG A 11 -11.17 -26.10 3.55
C ARG A 11 -10.85 -24.63 3.38
N TRP A 12 -9.55 -24.31 3.35
CA TRP A 12 -9.07 -22.95 3.17
C TRP A 12 -9.52 -22.32 1.83
N ASP A 13 -9.85 -23.16 0.85
CA ASP A 13 -10.42 -22.80 -0.46
C ASP A 13 -11.74 -22.03 -0.36
N TRP A 14 -12.55 -22.28 0.67
CA TRP A 14 -13.80 -21.54 0.94
C TRP A 14 -13.60 -20.04 1.11
N ASN A 15 -12.41 -19.59 1.53
CA ASN A 15 -12.14 -18.16 1.62
C ASN A 15 -12.25 -17.50 0.23
N TYR A 16 -11.75 -18.15 -0.82
CA TYR A 16 -11.81 -17.63 -2.20
C TYR A 16 -13.24 -17.63 -2.73
N TYR A 17 -14.01 -18.69 -2.48
CA TYR A 17 -15.42 -18.75 -2.86
C TYR A 17 -16.24 -17.66 -2.15
N ALA A 18 -15.98 -17.42 -0.86
CA ALA A 18 -16.67 -16.37 -0.10
C ALA A 18 -16.39 -14.98 -0.68
N PHE A 19 -15.12 -14.65 -0.99
CA PHE A 19 -14.77 -13.39 -1.64
C PHE A 19 -15.40 -13.28 -3.04
N ALA A 20 -15.38 -14.36 -3.83
CA ALA A 20 -16.01 -14.37 -5.16
C ALA A 20 -17.52 -14.09 -5.09
N ILE A 21 -18.24 -14.70 -4.13
CA ILE A 21 -19.66 -14.46 -3.91
C ILE A 21 -19.91 -12.99 -3.56
N ILE A 22 -19.14 -12.42 -2.63
CA ILE A 22 -19.26 -11.01 -2.25
C ILE A 22 -19.03 -10.11 -3.46
N THR A 23 -17.99 -10.36 -4.26
CA THR A 23 -17.71 -9.58 -5.47
C THR A 23 -18.84 -9.66 -6.50
N VAL A 24 -19.41 -10.84 -6.73
CA VAL A 24 -20.56 -11.00 -7.64
C VAL A 24 -21.77 -10.21 -7.14
N ILE A 25 -22.09 -10.30 -5.84
CA ILE A 25 -23.18 -9.54 -5.22
C ILE A 25 -22.94 -8.03 -5.37
N SER A 26 -21.72 -7.56 -5.05
CA SER A 26 -21.35 -6.16 -5.22
C SER A 26 -21.50 -5.71 -6.68
N GLY A 27 -21.08 -6.54 -7.65
CA GLY A 27 -21.24 -6.26 -9.08
C GLY A 27 -22.70 -6.11 -9.49
N PHE A 28 -23.59 -7.00 -9.02
CA PHE A 28 -25.02 -6.87 -9.25
C PHE A 28 -25.59 -5.59 -8.64
N VAL A 29 -25.24 -5.28 -7.38
CA VAL A 29 -25.71 -4.05 -6.71
C VAL A 29 -25.24 -2.82 -7.48
N THR A 30 -23.97 -2.75 -7.89
CA THR A 30 -23.43 -1.65 -8.68
C THR A 30 -24.15 -1.50 -10.02
N TYR A 31 -24.44 -2.60 -10.72
CA TYR A 31 -25.18 -2.57 -11.98
C TYR A 31 -26.58 -1.95 -11.82
N TYR A 32 -27.29 -2.27 -10.73
CA TYR A 32 -28.63 -1.73 -10.49
C TYR A 32 -28.64 -0.34 -9.86
N SER A 33 -27.62 0.04 -9.08
CA SER A 33 -27.55 1.34 -8.39
C SER A 33 -26.92 2.45 -9.22
N THR A 34 -26.16 2.13 -10.29
CA THR A 34 -25.51 3.15 -11.10
C THR A 34 -26.53 3.76 -12.08
N PRO A 35 -26.86 5.06 -11.96
CA PRO A 35 -27.73 5.71 -12.94
C PRO A 35 -27.06 5.68 -14.33
N PRO A 36 -27.84 5.60 -15.42
CA PRO A 36 -27.28 5.63 -16.76
C PRO A 36 -26.53 6.95 -16.96
N LEU A 37 -25.20 6.87 -17.10
CA LEU A 37 -24.33 8.01 -17.35
C LEU A 37 -24.42 8.38 -18.83
N GLU A 38 -24.66 9.65 -19.13
CA GLU A 38 -24.55 10.16 -20.51
C GLU A 38 -23.10 10.01 -20.99
N PRO A 39 -22.85 9.52 -22.22
CA PRO A 39 -21.49 9.39 -22.73
C PRO A 39 -20.84 10.77 -22.82
N LYS A 40 -19.74 10.99 -22.09
CA LYS A 40 -18.90 12.17 -22.32
C LYS A 40 -18.28 12.05 -23.72
N LEU A 41 -18.74 12.91 -24.63
CA LEU A 41 -18.13 13.11 -25.93
C LEU A 41 -16.90 14.00 -25.77
N LEU A 42 -15.79 13.64 -26.41
CA LEU A 42 -14.61 14.51 -26.53
C LEU A 42 -14.95 15.72 -27.43
N GLU A 43 -14.11 16.76 -27.41
CA GLU A 43 -14.31 17.98 -28.22
C GLU A 43 -14.43 17.70 -29.73
N ASP A 44 -13.90 16.58 -30.20
CA ASP A 44 -13.97 16.11 -31.59
C ASP A 44 -15.21 15.23 -31.90
N GLY A 45 -16.11 15.04 -30.91
CA GLY A 45 -17.30 14.19 -31.04
C GLY A 45 -17.02 12.69 -30.92
N SER A 46 -15.76 12.28 -30.68
CA SER A 46 -15.41 10.89 -30.45
C SER A 46 -15.68 10.48 -29.00
N ARG A 47 -15.92 9.18 -28.79
CA ARG A 47 -16.09 8.64 -27.44
C ARG A 47 -14.72 8.53 -26.76
N GLN A 48 -14.64 8.96 -25.50
CA GLN A 48 -13.48 8.68 -24.66
C GLN A 48 -13.24 7.17 -24.64
N SER A 49 -12.08 6.74 -25.14
CA SER A 49 -11.72 5.33 -25.31
C SER A 49 -10.61 4.94 -24.35
N VAL A 50 -10.73 3.74 -23.78
CA VAL A 50 -9.76 3.17 -22.85
C VAL A 50 -8.52 2.71 -23.63
N ASP A 51 -7.33 3.04 -23.15
CA ASP A 51 -6.08 2.50 -23.68
C ASP A 51 -5.86 1.05 -23.20
N TRP A 52 -6.48 0.11 -23.92
CA TRP A 52 -6.36 -1.33 -23.64
C TRP A 52 -4.94 -1.86 -23.83
N ILE A 53 -4.16 -1.29 -24.76
CA ILE A 53 -2.79 -1.73 -25.06
C ILE A 53 -1.87 -1.29 -23.93
N GLY A 54 -1.93 -0.01 -23.56
CA GLY A 54 -1.22 0.51 -22.40
C GLY A 54 -1.58 -0.25 -21.13
N ALA A 55 -2.87 -0.58 -20.94
CA ALA A 55 -3.33 -1.28 -19.75
C ALA A 55 -2.79 -2.71 -19.70
N ALA A 56 -2.83 -3.43 -20.82
CA ALA A 56 -2.26 -4.78 -20.90
C ALA A 56 -0.74 -4.79 -20.66
N LEU A 57 -0.01 -3.82 -21.21
CA LEU A 57 1.43 -3.66 -20.99
C LEU A 57 1.75 -3.33 -19.53
N ALA A 58 1.03 -2.38 -18.93
CA ALA A 58 1.19 -1.99 -17.54
C ALA A 58 0.93 -3.17 -16.59
N VAL A 59 -0.22 -3.83 -16.73
CA VAL A 59 -0.61 -4.97 -15.88
C VAL A 59 0.42 -6.10 -16.03
N THR A 60 0.74 -6.49 -17.26
CA THR A 60 1.68 -7.61 -17.50
C THR A 60 3.06 -7.31 -16.92
N SER A 61 3.61 -6.11 -17.16
CA SER A 61 4.92 -5.72 -16.64
C SER A 61 4.96 -5.72 -15.11
N LEU A 62 3.98 -5.11 -14.46
CA LEU A 62 3.89 -5.02 -13.00
C LEU A 62 3.68 -6.40 -12.37
N THR A 63 2.86 -7.26 -12.97
CA THR A 63 2.61 -8.64 -12.51
C THR A 63 3.87 -9.49 -12.64
N LEU A 64 4.57 -9.48 -13.77
CA LEU A 64 5.80 -10.27 -13.95
C LEU A 64 6.89 -9.86 -12.96
N PHE A 65 7.06 -8.55 -12.77
CA PHE A 65 8.02 -8.03 -11.80
C PHE A 65 7.64 -8.45 -10.37
N ASN A 66 6.37 -8.25 -9.99
CA ASN A 66 5.88 -8.60 -8.65
C ASN A 66 5.94 -10.10 -8.37
N PHE A 67 5.58 -10.93 -9.35
CA PHE A 67 5.68 -12.38 -9.26
C PHE A 67 7.13 -12.82 -9.03
N SER A 68 8.09 -12.25 -9.76
CA SER A 68 9.51 -12.61 -9.62
C SER A 68 10.01 -12.34 -8.20
N TRP A 69 9.68 -11.18 -7.63
CA TRP A 69 10.09 -10.81 -6.26
C TRP A 69 9.39 -11.62 -5.16
N ASN A 70 8.14 -12.03 -5.36
CA ASN A 70 7.42 -12.84 -4.37
C ASN A 70 7.76 -14.33 -4.47
N GLN A 71 8.07 -14.82 -5.67
CA GLN A 71 8.38 -16.23 -5.90
C GLN A 71 9.84 -16.55 -5.59
N ALA A 72 10.77 -15.60 -5.77
CA ALA A 72 12.19 -15.83 -5.57
C ALA A 72 12.60 -16.29 -4.15
N PRO A 73 12.02 -15.76 -3.05
CA PRO A 73 12.31 -16.26 -1.71
C PRO A 73 11.93 -17.74 -1.52
N VAL A 74 10.87 -18.20 -2.19
CA VAL A 74 10.32 -19.54 -2.01
C VAL A 74 11.12 -20.59 -2.79
N VAL A 75 11.48 -20.29 -4.04
CA VAL A 75 12.17 -21.26 -4.91
C VAL A 75 13.67 -21.04 -5.00
N GLY A 76 14.15 -19.86 -4.60
CA GLY A 76 15.53 -19.41 -4.76
C GLY A 76 15.77 -18.60 -6.05
N TRP A 77 16.58 -17.55 -5.91
CA TRP A 77 16.98 -16.63 -6.99
C TRP A 77 17.78 -17.26 -8.12
N GLN A 78 18.40 -18.42 -7.89
CA GLN A 78 19.22 -19.12 -8.89
C GLN A 78 18.38 -19.77 -9.99
N ASN A 79 17.06 -19.86 -9.83
CA ASN A 79 16.19 -20.44 -10.83
C ASN A 79 16.12 -19.53 -12.08
N PRO A 80 16.46 -20.05 -13.28
CA PRO A 80 16.52 -19.24 -14.50
C PRO A 80 15.20 -18.53 -14.83
N TYR A 81 14.05 -19.16 -14.54
CA TYR A 81 12.75 -18.57 -14.86
C TYR A 81 12.47 -17.28 -14.08
N ILE A 82 12.95 -17.14 -12.84
CA ILE A 82 12.80 -15.91 -12.04
C ILE A 82 13.54 -14.76 -12.72
N ILE A 83 14.79 -15.00 -13.14
CA ILE A 83 15.62 -14.00 -13.81
C ILE A 83 15.01 -13.60 -15.16
N VAL A 84 14.53 -14.58 -15.93
CA VAL A 84 13.88 -14.33 -17.22
C VAL A 84 12.61 -13.48 -17.03
N LEU A 85 11.72 -13.84 -16.10
CA LEU A 85 10.49 -13.09 -15.84
C LEU A 85 10.79 -11.68 -15.33
N LEU A 86 11.83 -11.51 -14.52
CA LEU A 86 12.27 -10.19 -14.04
C LEU A 86 12.75 -9.30 -15.18
N ILE A 87 13.61 -9.82 -16.06
CA ILE A 87 14.12 -9.09 -17.23
C ILE A 87 12.98 -8.75 -18.19
N VAL A 88 12.10 -9.71 -18.49
CA VAL A 88 10.94 -9.49 -19.38
C VAL A 88 10.00 -8.45 -18.77
N GLY A 89 9.68 -8.55 -17.49
CA GLY A 89 8.87 -7.56 -16.78
C GLY A 89 9.47 -6.16 -16.86
N PHE A 90 10.79 -6.04 -16.64
CA PHE A 90 11.51 -4.78 -16.76
C PHE A 90 11.47 -4.21 -18.17
N LEU A 91 11.73 -5.03 -19.20
CA LEU A 91 11.63 -4.61 -20.60
C LEU A 91 10.22 -4.15 -20.97
N MET A 92 9.19 -4.89 -20.55
CA MET A 92 7.80 -4.51 -20.78
C MET A 92 7.43 -3.20 -20.07
N PHE A 93 8.02 -2.90 -18.91
CA PHE A 93 7.83 -1.63 -18.23
C PHE A 93 8.41 -0.44 -19.03
N PHE A 94 9.59 -0.59 -19.68
CA PHE A 94 10.09 0.44 -20.59
C PHE A 94 9.24 0.59 -21.84
N VAL A 95 8.77 -0.52 -22.40
CA VAL A 95 7.86 -0.50 -23.55
C VAL A 95 6.56 0.22 -23.18
N PHE A 96 6.00 -0.04 -21.99
CA PHE A 96 4.86 0.68 -21.45
C PHE A 96 5.16 2.18 -21.32
N GLY A 97 6.26 2.57 -20.68
CA GLY A 97 6.63 3.98 -20.54
C GLY A 97 6.84 4.68 -21.89
N TRP A 98 7.41 3.99 -22.87
CA TRP A 98 7.57 4.51 -24.23
C TRP A 98 6.24 4.66 -24.97
N TRP A 99 5.35 3.66 -24.86
CA TRP A 99 4.00 3.69 -25.40
C TRP A 99 3.20 4.86 -24.83
N GLU A 100 3.21 4.99 -23.51
CA GLU A 100 2.48 6.01 -22.76
C GLU A 100 2.94 7.43 -23.10
N LEU A 101 4.26 7.63 -23.26
CA LEU A 101 4.82 8.95 -23.53
C LEU A 101 4.74 9.37 -25.01
N LYS A 102 4.70 8.43 -25.95
CA LYS A 102 4.84 8.74 -27.39
C LYS A 102 3.67 8.32 -28.28
N MET A 103 2.92 7.28 -27.92
CA MET A 103 1.90 6.69 -28.80
C MET A 103 0.47 6.77 -28.25
N ALA A 104 0.30 6.78 -26.93
CA ALA A 104 -1.01 6.77 -26.31
C ALA A 104 -1.81 8.04 -26.65
N LYS A 105 -2.99 7.85 -27.26
CA LYS A 105 -3.94 8.95 -27.54
C LYS A 105 -4.69 9.39 -26.27
N ASN A 106 -4.99 8.44 -25.40
CA ASN A 106 -5.60 8.64 -24.08
C ASN A 106 -4.74 7.93 -23.03
N PRO A 107 -3.70 8.59 -22.50
CA PRO A 107 -2.79 7.96 -21.55
C PRO A 107 -3.52 7.48 -20.28
N LEU A 108 -3.11 6.34 -19.74
CA LEU A 108 -3.52 5.82 -18.44
C LEU A 108 -3.00 6.64 -17.27
N LEU A 109 -1.83 7.26 -17.40
CA LEU A 109 -1.24 8.13 -16.39
C LEU A 109 -1.18 9.56 -16.91
N PRO A 110 -1.72 10.54 -16.14
CA PRO A 110 -1.63 11.94 -16.53
C PRO A 110 -0.14 12.32 -16.56
N PRO A 111 0.37 12.93 -17.64
CA PRO A 111 1.77 13.36 -17.71
C PRO A 111 2.16 14.33 -16.58
N VAL A 112 1.17 15.00 -15.97
CA VAL A 112 1.31 15.86 -14.79
C VAL A 112 1.82 15.08 -13.59
N VAL A 113 1.42 13.81 -13.39
CA VAL A 113 1.91 12.97 -12.28
C VAL A 113 3.42 12.77 -12.35
N LEU A 114 3.96 12.59 -13.56
CA LEU A 114 5.40 12.39 -13.78
C LEU A 114 6.21 13.69 -13.66
N LYS A 115 5.58 14.84 -13.87
CA LYS A 115 6.25 16.16 -13.86
C LYS A 115 6.13 16.88 -12.52
N ASN A 116 5.02 16.69 -11.82
CA ASN A 116 4.74 17.36 -10.56
C ASN A 116 5.44 16.63 -9.40
N ARG A 117 6.47 17.28 -8.86
CA ARG A 117 7.26 16.74 -7.75
C ARG A 117 6.41 16.45 -6.52
N LYS A 118 5.37 17.25 -6.23
CA LYS A 118 4.48 17.05 -5.08
C LYS A 118 3.72 15.73 -5.25
N LEU A 119 3.09 15.52 -6.41
CA LEU A 119 2.38 14.28 -6.73
C LEU A 119 3.28 13.04 -6.67
N ALA A 120 4.43 13.08 -7.34
CA ALA A 120 5.37 11.96 -7.37
C ALA A 120 5.88 11.61 -5.96
N THR A 121 6.12 12.63 -5.12
CA THR A 121 6.55 12.42 -3.73
C THR A 121 5.43 11.84 -2.88
N THR A 122 4.20 12.34 -3.00
CA THR A 122 3.04 11.77 -2.29
C THR A 122 2.87 10.30 -2.63
N LEU A 123 2.91 9.94 -3.91
CA LEU A 123 2.83 8.55 -4.36
C LEU A 123 3.98 7.70 -3.81
N LEU A 124 5.21 8.22 -3.79
CA LEU A 124 6.37 7.54 -3.23
C LEU A 124 6.21 7.28 -1.72
N VAL A 125 5.74 8.27 -0.95
CA VAL A 125 5.51 8.14 0.48
C VAL A 125 4.43 7.09 0.77
N LEU A 126 3.33 7.11 0.01
CA LEU A 126 2.27 6.10 0.11
C LEU A 126 2.78 4.71 -0.23
N PHE A 127 3.54 4.57 -1.31
CA PHE A 127 4.15 3.31 -1.75
C PHE A 127 5.02 2.68 -0.67
N LEU A 128 5.89 3.49 -0.05
CA LEU A 128 6.80 3.05 1.01
C LEU A 128 6.05 2.70 2.31
N GLY A 129 5.14 3.59 2.76
CA GLY A 129 4.37 3.37 3.99
C GLY A 129 3.50 2.12 3.94
N TRP A 130 2.79 1.91 2.82
CA TRP A 130 1.99 0.71 2.60
C TRP A 130 2.84 -0.54 2.36
N GLY A 131 4.03 -0.38 1.79
CA GLY A 131 5.04 -1.44 1.75
C GLY A 131 5.39 -1.97 3.14
N ALA A 132 5.73 -1.08 4.06
CA ALA A 132 6.01 -1.44 5.45
C ALA A 132 4.78 -2.10 6.12
N PHE A 133 3.57 -1.60 5.87
CA PHE A 133 2.34 -2.22 6.35
C PHE A 133 2.18 -3.68 5.88
N GLY A 134 2.46 -3.96 4.60
CA GLY A 134 2.42 -5.31 4.05
C GLY A 134 3.37 -6.28 4.77
N ILE A 135 4.59 -5.82 5.04
CA ILE A 135 5.59 -6.58 5.80
C ILE A 135 5.06 -6.85 7.22
N ASN A 136 4.68 -5.80 7.96
CA ASN A 136 4.17 -5.89 9.33
C ASN A 136 2.97 -6.86 9.45
N LEU A 137 2.05 -6.82 8.48
CA LEU A 137 0.87 -7.66 8.46
C LEU A 137 1.24 -9.13 8.34
N TYR A 138 2.03 -9.48 7.32
CA TYR A 138 2.46 -10.87 7.10
C TYR A 138 3.30 -11.40 8.29
N HIS A 139 4.30 -10.64 8.71
CA HIS A 139 5.22 -11.04 9.77
C HIS A 139 4.54 -11.12 11.13
N THR A 140 3.48 -10.35 11.38
CA THR A 140 2.63 -10.55 12.57
C THR A 140 2.07 -11.97 12.59
N PHE A 141 1.54 -12.48 11.46
CA PHE A 141 0.99 -13.83 11.40
C PHE A 141 2.07 -14.88 11.63
N THR A 142 3.24 -14.74 10.98
CA THR A 142 4.41 -15.60 11.22
C THR A 142 4.86 -15.57 12.68
N LEU A 143 4.90 -14.39 13.32
CA LEU A 143 5.24 -14.24 14.74
C LEU A 143 4.28 -15.01 15.64
N VAL A 144 2.97 -14.85 15.45
CA VAL A 144 1.99 -15.44 16.36
C VAL A 144 1.79 -16.93 16.07
N GLN A 145 1.83 -17.37 14.82
CA GLN A 145 1.59 -18.76 14.43
C GLN A 145 2.86 -19.62 14.52
N ASP A 146 3.96 -19.18 13.91
CA ASP A 146 5.15 -20.02 13.77
C ASP A 146 6.05 -19.94 14.99
N PHE A 147 6.21 -18.75 15.59
CA PHE A 147 7.07 -18.56 16.76
C PHE A 147 6.34 -18.67 18.10
N ARG A 148 5.07 -18.24 18.20
CA ARG A 148 4.28 -18.31 19.44
C ARG A 148 3.24 -19.42 19.46
N HIS A 149 3.10 -20.18 18.37
CA HIS A 149 2.23 -21.35 18.27
C HIS A 149 0.75 -21.06 18.56
N TYR A 150 0.27 -19.87 18.19
CA TYR A 150 -1.15 -19.54 18.27
C TYR A 150 -1.92 -20.33 17.20
N SER A 151 -3.14 -20.76 17.54
CA SER A 151 -4.07 -21.32 16.55
C SER A 151 -4.47 -20.27 15.51
N SER A 152 -4.98 -20.69 14.35
CA SER A 152 -5.43 -19.78 13.28
C SER A 152 -6.50 -18.78 13.75
N ILE A 153 -7.43 -19.21 14.62
CA ILE A 153 -8.40 -18.29 15.22
C ILE A 153 -7.72 -17.31 16.18
N ALA A 154 -6.79 -17.76 17.02
CA ALA A 154 -6.07 -16.90 17.95
C ALA A 154 -5.16 -15.88 17.24
N ALA A 155 -4.54 -16.27 16.13
CA ALA A 155 -3.78 -15.38 15.26
C ALA A 155 -4.67 -14.29 14.64
N GLY A 156 -5.85 -14.66 14.13
CA GLY A 156 -6.84 -13.69 13.68
C GLY A 156 -7.34 -12.78 14.82
N ALA A 157 -7.48 -13.32 16.03
CA ALA A 157 -7.86 -12.55 17.20
C ALA A 157 -6.78 -11.52 17.59
N ALA A 158 -5.49 -11.81 17.39
CA ALA A 158 -4.37 -10.95 17.74
C ALA A 158 -4.34 -9.61 16.97
N ILE A 159 -5.00 -9.52 15.81
CA ILE A 159 -5.12 -8.28 15.03
C ILE A 159 -6.48 -7.58 15.22
N THR A 160 -7.36 -8.11 16.07
CA THR A 160 -8.69 -7.55 16.36
C THR A 160 -8.68 -6.12 16.93
N PRO A 161 -7.62 -5.61 17.58
CA PRO A 161 -7.56 -4.18 17.92
C PRO A 161 -7.59 -3.27 16.67
N ALA A 162 -7.18 -3.76 15.50
CA ALA A 162 -7.03 -2.93 14.31
C ALA A 162 -8.37 -2.36 13.78
N PRO A 163 -9.47 -3.13 13.58
CA PRO A 163 -10.74 -2.57 13.12
C PRO A 163 -11.34 -1.44 13.97
N PRO A 164 -11.50 -1.55 15.31
CA PRO A 164 -12.05 -0.45 16.11
C PRO A 164 -11.11 0.77 16.11
N MET A 165 -9.79 0.57 16.11
CA MET A 165 -8.83 1.66 16.03
C MET A 165 -8.81 2.31 14.64
N GLY A 166 -9.03 1.54 13.57
CA GLY A 166 -9.20 2.06 12.22
C GLY A 166 -10.46 2.91 12.07
N PHE A 167 -11.56 2.49 12.70
CA PHE A 167 -12.76 3.32 12.78
C PHE A 167 -12.50 4.66 13.47
N LEU A 168 -11.77 4.66 14.60
CA LEU A 168 -11.34 5.89 15.27
C LEU A 168 -10.36 6.72 14.42
N ALA A 169 -9.44 6.06 13.71
CA ALA A 169 -8.51 6.71 12.81
C ALA A 169 -9.24 7.39 11.64
N ALA A 170 -10.25 6.75 11.06
CA ALA A 170 -11.08 7.31 10.00
C ALA A 170 -11.90 8.52 10.47
N ILE A 171 -12.51 8.46 11.68
CA ILE A 171 -13.21 9.61 12.28
C ILE A 171 -12.24 10.75 12.55
N SER A 172 -11.09 10.48 13.15
CA SER A 172 -10.10 11.53 13.41
C SER A 172 -9.59 12.14 12.12
N CYS A 173 -9.37 11.34 11.07
CA CYS A 173 -9.00 11.84 9.76
C CYS A 173 -10.09 12.76 9.20
N SER A 174 -11.36 12.35 9.20
CA SER A 174 -12.45 13.16 8.63
C SER A 174 -12.66 14.48 9.37
N MET A 175 -12.41 14.52 10.68
CA MET A 175 -12.50 15.74 11.49
C MET A 175 -11.31 16.69 11.29
N LEU A 176 -10.11 16.14 11.06
CA LEU A 176 -8.87 16.92 11.01
C LEU A 176 -8.49 17.33 9.58
N ILE A 177 -8.93 16.58 8.58
CA ILE A 177 -8.49 16.74 7.20
C ILE A 177 -9.08 18.00 6.57
N ASN A 178 -8.19 18.90 6.17
CA ASN A 178 -8.47 20.16 5.49
C ASN A 178 -7.27 20.51 4.60
N PRO A 179 -7.40 21.43 3.63
CA PRO A 179 -6.30 21.78 2.72
C PRO A 179 -5.00 22.24 3.41
N ARG A 180 -5.09 22.71 4.66
CA ARG A 180 -3.93 23.14 5.46
C ARG A 180 -3.28 22.04 6.29
N THR A 181 -4.00 20.96 6.57
CA THR A 181 -3.57 19.89 7.48
C THR A 181 -3.23 18.59 6.75
N VAL A 182 -3.57 18.48 5.45
CA VAL A 182 -3.40 17.26 4.66
C VAL A 182 -1.96 16.73 4.67
N ASP A 183 -0.95 17.61 4.54
CA ASP A 183 0.47 17.23 4.61
C ASP A 183 0.87 16.75 6.02
N VAL A 184 0.29 17.35 7.06
CA VAL A 184 0.54 16.99 8.47
C VAL A 184 -0.06 15.63 8.78
N ILE A 185 -1.26 15.34 8.26
CA ILE A 185 -1.95 14.06 8.41
C ILE A 185 -1.17 12.96 7.67
N LEU A 186 -0.70 13.24 6.46
CA LEU A 186 0.16 12.31 5.73
C LEU A 186 1.46 12.02 6.49
N PHE A 187 2.11 13.05 7.04
CA PHE A 187 3.29 12.86 7.88
C PHE A 187 3.00 12.04 9.14
N GLY A 188 1.91 12.36 9.85
CA GLY A 188 1.44 11.61 11.01
C GLY A 188 1.17 10.14 10.70
N SER A 189 0.65 9.85 9.51
CA SER A 189 0.43 8.47 9.04
C SER A 189 1.75 7.69 8.86
N MET A 190 2.80 8.33 8.33
CA MET A 190 4.12 7.71 8.19
C MET A 190 4.80 7.49 9.55
N CYS A 191 4.60 8.41 10.49
CA CYS A 191 5.01 8.22 11.88
C CYS A 191 4.32 7.01 12.50
N ALA A 192 3.01 6.83 12.28
CA ALA A 192 2.26 5.69 12.79
C ALA A 192 2.76 4.35 12.20
N PHE A 193 2.99 4.28 10.89
CA PHE A 193 3.61 3.10 10.27
C PHE A 193 5.00 2.80 10.83
N THR A 194 5.82 3.84 11.02
CA THR A 194 7.17 3.68 11.58
C THR A 194 7.13 3.21 13.02
N ALA A 195 6.25 3.77 13.85
CA ALA A 195 6.07 3.36 15.23
C ALA A 195 5.58 1.90 15.33
N ALA A 196 4.60 1.51 14.52
CA ALA A 196 4.11 0.13 14.48
C ALA A 196 5.23 -0.85 14.08
N SER A 197 6.02 -0.51 13.05
CA SER A 197 7.16 -1.33 12.59
C SER A 197 8.23 -1.44 13.68
N ILE A 198 8.55 -0.36 14.41
CA ILE A 198 9.52 -0.39 15.52
C ILE A 198 9.02 -1.28 16.66
N ILE A 199 7.74 -1.21 17.00
CA ILE A 199 7.14 -2.04 18.06
C ILE A 199 7.19 -3.52 17.68
N LEU A 200 6.92 -3.86 16.41
CA LEU A 200 7.02 -5.23 15.91
C LEU A 200 8.46 -5.72 15.84
N ALA A 201 9.38 -4.93 15.28
CA ALA A 201 10.80 -5.26 15.21
C ALA A 201 11.45 -5.49 16.59
N THR A 202 10.95 -4.82 17.63
CA THR A 202 11.42 -4.98 19.02
C THR A 202 10.67 -6.05 19.82
N ALA A 203 9.69 -6.73 19.21
CA ALA A 203 8.97 -7.82 19.86
C ALA A 203 9.93 -8.95 20.23
N GLN A 204 9.67 -9.61 21.35
CA GLN A 204 10.29 -10.87 21.75
C GLN A 204 9.27 -12.01 21.61
N VAL A 205 9.77 -13.24 21.39
CA VAL A 205 8.93 -14.44 21.23
C VAL A 205 8.09 -14.68 22.47
N ASP A 206 8.73 -14.77 23.65
CA ASP A 206 8.08 -15.10 24.93
C ASP A 206 7.36 -13.93 25.62
N GLN A 207 7.14 -12.83 24.90
CA GLN A 207 6.57 -11.62 25.46
C GLN A 207 5.04 -11.65 25.45
N SER A 208 4.44 -11.00 26.45
CA SER A 208 2.99 -10.79 26.49
C SER A 208 2.48 -10.05 25.25
N TYR A 209 1.38 -10.57 24.69
CA TYR A 209 0.63 -10.01 23.57
C TYR A 209 0.34 -8.51 23.73
N PHE A 210 -0.04 -8.10 24.95
CA PHE A 210 -0.45 -6.72 25.24
C PHE A 210 0.64 -5.68 25.03
N ARG A 211 1.92 -6.07 25.17
CA ARG A 211 3.02 -5.09 25.20
C ARG A 211 3.46 -4.64 23.81
N ASN A 212 3.58 -5.57 22.85
CA ASN A 212 4.05 -5.22 21.50
C ASN A 212 2.99 -5.47 20.42
N THR A 213 2.45 -6.67 20.33
CA THR A 213 1.50 -7.02 19.24
C THR A 213 0.25 -6.15 19.29
N MET A 214 -0.40 -6.04 20.46
CA MET A 214 -1.57 -5.16 20.60
C MET A 214 -1.20 -3.69 20.36
N GLY A 215 -0.07 -3.22 20.90
CA GLY A 215 0.38 -1.84 20.72
C GLY A 215 0.62 -1.47 19.25
N ALA A 216 1.26 -2.36 18.48
CA ALA A 216 1.48 -2.16 17.05
C ALA A 216 0.14 -2.07 16.29
N TRP A 217 -0.81 -2.97 16.58
CA TRP A 217 -2.11 -3.00 15.91
C TRP A 217 -3.12 -1.97 16.39
N ILE A 218 -2.83 -1.25 17.48
CA ILE A 218 -3.54 -0.03 17.87
C ILE A 218 -3.08 1.16 17.02
N ILE A 219 -1.79 1.22 16.69
CA ILE A 219 -1.18 2.37 16.01
C ILE A 219 -1.23 2.21 14.48
N ALA A 220 -1.00 1.01 13.96
CA ALA A 220 -0.95 0.75 12.52
C ALA A 220 -2.15 1.29 11.71
N PRO A 221 -3.42 1.20 12.20
CA PRO A 221 -4.57 1.73 11.47
C PRO A 221 -4.51 3.25 11.24
N PHE A 222 -3.89 4.02 12.15
CA PHE A 222 -3.68 5.46 11.91
C PHE A 222 -2.74 5.71 10.72
N GLY A 223 -1.81 4.81 10.44
CA GLY A 223 -1.01 4.88 9.20
C GLY A 223 -1.88 4.65 7.97
N MET A 224 -2.71 3.61 8.00
CA MET A 224 -3.56 3.20 6.88
C MET A 224 -4.65 4.25 6.56
N ASP A 225 -5.45 4.61 7.56
CA ASP A 225 -6.67 5.38 7.38
C ASP A 225 -6.45 6.89 7.28
N TRP A 226 -5.28 7.39 7.68
CA TRP A 226 -4.89 8.78 7.42
C TRP A 226 -4.24 8.95 6.05
N SER A 227 -3.40 7.99 5.65
CA SER A 227 -2.65 8.09 4.40
C SER A 227 -3.54 8.01 3.17
N PHE A 228 -4.56 7.15 3.15
CA PHE A 228 -5.42 6.97 1.98
C PHE A 228 -6.25 8.22 1.62
N PRO A 229 -7.00 8.86 2.55
CA PRO A 229 -7.70 10.10 2.26
C PRO A 229 -6.75 11.25 1.96
N ALA A 230 -5.65 11.39 2.72
CA ALA A 230 -4.68 12.46 2.50
C ALA A 230 -4.03 12.36 1.11
N GLY A 231 -3.61 11.16 0.72
CA GLY A 231 -3.08 10.87 -0.60
C GLY A 231 -4.09 11.17 -1.72
N SER A 232 -5.35 10.77 -1.52
CA SER A 232 -6.41 11.01 -2.50
C SER A 232 -6.70 12.49 -2.69
N ILE A 233 -6.73 13.27 -1.60
CA ILE A 233 -6.93 14.73 -1.66
C ILE A 233 -5.75 15.41 -2.34
N LEU A 234 -4.51 15.10 -1.93
CA LEU A 234 -3.30 15.68 -2.53
C LEU A 234 -3.20 15.38 -4.03
N LEU A 235 -3.65 14.20 -4.47
CA LEU A 235 -3.71 13.87 -5.89
C LEU A 235 -4.84 14.62 -6.61
N SER A 236 -6.01 14.71 -5.98
CA SER A 236 -7.17 15.41 -6.54
C SER A 236 -6.92 16.91 -6.73
N GLU A 237 -6.19 17.58 -5.84
CA GLU A 237 -5.96 19.03 -5.93
C GLU A 237 -5.10 19.42 -7.14
N GLU A 238 -4.18 18.54 -7.55
CA GLU A 238 -3.22 18.81 -8.63
C GLU A 238 -3.68 18.28 -9.99
N LEU A 239 -4.79 17.50 -10.01
CA LEU A 239 -5.32 16.88 -11.22
C LEU A 239 -6.57 17.63 -11.74
N PRO A 240 -6.67 17.88 -13.06
CA PRO A 240 -7.88 18.46 -13.65
C PRO A 240 -9.13 17.63 -13.37
N GLN A 241 -10.31 18.25 -13.45
CA GLN A 241 -11.60 17.61 -13.14
C GLN A 241 -11.85 16.29 -13.90
N GLU A 242 -11.30 16.17 -15.11
CA GLU A 242 -11.38 14.97 -15.95
C GLU A 242 -10.65 13.75 -15.35
N TRP A 243 -9.62 13.98 -14.55
CA TRP A 243 -8.75 12.95 -13.97
C TRP A 243 -9.06 12.67 -12.49
N GLN A 244 -10.13 13.26 -11.95
CA GLN A 244 -10.50 13.11 -10.54
C GLN A 244 -10.84 11.66 -10.16
N GLY A 245 -11.56 10.94 -11.04
CA GLY A 245 -11.83 9.51 -10.85
C GLY A 245 -10.56 8.65 -10.85
N MET A 246 -9.47 9.14 -11.44
CA MET A 246 -8.18 8.48 -11.46
C MET A 246 -7.35 8.73 -10.20
N ALA A 247 -7.52 9.87 -9.53
CA ALA A 247 -6.74 10.21 -8.33
C ALA A 247 -6.82 9.09 -7.27
N GLY A 248 -8.03 8.68 -6.90
CA GLY A 248 -8.23 7.61 -5.91
C GLY A 248 -7.82 6.22 -6.38
N SER A 249 -8.02 5.91 -7.67
CA SER A 249 -7.62 4.60 -8.22
C SER A 249 -6.10 4.47 -8.32
N LEU A 250 -5.40 5.53 -8.70
CA LEU A 250 -3.94 5.57 -8.76
C LEU A 250 -3.33 5.42 -7.37
N VAL A 251 -3.86 6.12 -6.35
CA VAL A 251 -3.48 5.94 -4.94
C VAL A 251 -3.64 4.46 -4.54
N SER A 252 -4.80 3.87 -4.84
CA SER A 252 -5.09 2.48 -4.50
C SER A 252 -4.12 1.50 -5.16
N VAL A 253 -3.82 1.68 -6.45
CA VAL A 253 -2.88 0.83 -7.19
C VAL A 253 -1.49 0.93 -6.58
N VAL A 254 -0.99 2.15 -6.33
CA VAL A 254 0.35 2.36 -5.78
C VAL A 254 0.48 1.74 -4.39
N MET A 255 -0.53 1.90 -3.53
CA MET A 255 -0.53 1.33 -2.18
C MET A 255 -0.54 -0.20 -2.21
N ASN A 256 -1.47 -0.81 -2.94
CA ASN A 256 -1.57 -2.27 -3.03
C ASN A 256 -0.35 -2.89 -3.70
N TYR A 257 0.20 -2.22 -4.72
CA TYR A 257 1.44 -2.65 -5.34
C TYR A 257 2.62 -2.58 -4.36
N GLY A 258 2.68 -1.51 -3.55
CA GLY A 258 3.64 -1.35 -2.44
C GLY A 258 3.59 -2.51 -1.45
N VAL A 259 2.41 -2.81 -0.91
CA VAL A 259 2.18 -3.96 -0.01
C VAL A 259 2.78 -5.24 -0.59
N SER A 260 2.46 -5.53 -1.85
CA SER A 260 2.85 -6.79 -2.48
C SER A 260 4.34 -6.88 -2.82
N ILE A 261 4.93 -5.80 -3.35
CA ILE A 261 6.34 -5.84 -3.77
C ILE A 261 7.30 -5.86 -2.58
N PHE A 262 7.04 -5.04 -1.55
CA PHE A 262 7.90 -4.97 -0.38
C PHE A 262 7.84 -6.23 0.46
N LEU A 263 6.70 -6.95 0.46
CA LEU A 263 6.61 -8.26 1.07
C LEU A 263 7.59 -9.27 0.41
N GLY A 264 7.64 -9.33 -0.92
CA GLY A 264 8.60 -10.18 -1.63
C GLY A 264 10.07 -9.80 -1.39
N VAL A 265 10.36 -8.49 -1.31
CA VAL A 265 11.70 -7.99 -0.96
C VAL A 265 12.05 -8.37 0.49
N ALA A 266 11.13 -8.21 1.44
CA ALA A 266 11.33 -8.60 2.83
C ALA A 266 11.54 -10.12 2.98
N GLY A 267 10.77 -10.93 2.26
CA GLY A 267 10.98 -12.37 2.19
C GLY A 267 12.35 -12.74 1.62
N THR A 268 12.88 -11.96 0.67
CA THR A 268 14.27 -12.14 0.19
C THR A 268 15.28 -11.83 1.29
N VAL A 269 15.08 -10.75 2.05
CA VAL A 269 15.95 -10.39 3.19
C VAL A 269 15.93 -11.50 4.24
N GLU A 270 14.74 -11.99 4.60
CA GLU A 270 14.54 -13.09 5.53
C GLU A 270 15.26 -14.36 5.05
N GLU A 271 15.01 -14.81 3.82
CA GLU A 271 15.61 -16.01 3.25
C GLU A 271 17.15 -15.92 3.20
N GLN A 272 17.70 -14.77 2.81
CA GLN A 272 19.15 -14.57 2.80
C GLN A 272 19.78 -14.63 4.20
N LEU A 273 19.10 -14.08 5.22
CA LEU A 273 19.57 -14.15 6.59
C LEU A 273 19.46 -15.57 7.15
N LEU A 274 18.40 -16.30 6.78
CA LEU A 274 18.20 -17.70 7.15
C LEU A 274 19.28 -18.59 6.54
N GLN A 275 19.66 -18.38 5.27
CA GLN A 275 20.76 -19.10 4.63
C GLN A 275 22.12 -18.86 5.31
N GLN A 276 22.36 -17.64 5.81
CA GLN A 276 23.60 -17.32 6.53
C GLN A 276 23.66 -17.96 7.93
N ARG A 277 22.52 -18.07 8.62
CA ARG A 277 22.41 -18.71 9.93
C ARG A 277 21.12 -19.53 10.05
N PRO A 278 21.13 -20.79 9.60
CA PRO A 278 19.95 -21.65 9.64
C PRO A 278 19.41 -21.93 11.05
N ASP A 279 20.30 -21.89 12.05
CA ASP A 279 19.95 -22.18 13.44
C ASP A 279 19.17 -21.05 14.16
N ASP A 280 19.03 -19.87 13.54
CA ASP A 280 18.42 -18.68 14.15
C ASP A 280 17.36 -18.03 13.22
N PRO A 281 16.21 -18.71 12.98
CA PRO A 281 15.13 -18.19 12.13
C PRO A 281 14.52 -16.90 12.69
N TRP A 282 14.61 -16.71 14.01
CA TRP A 282 14.15 -15.51 14.67
C TRP A 282 14.90 -14.25 14.24
N ARG A 283 16.21 -14.36 14.02
CA ARG A 283 17.02 -13.27 13.48
C ARG A 283 16.62 -12.91 12.04
N ALA A 284 16.28 -13.90 11.21
CA ALA A 284 15.83 -13.68 9.85
C ALA A 284 14.52 -12.88 9.84
N TRP A 285 13.53 -13.31 10.63
CA TRP A 285 12.26 -12.62 10.82
C TRP A 285 12.46 -11.17 11.29
N ARG A 286 13.31 -10.96 12.30
CA ARG A 286 13.65 -9.59 12.78
C ARG A 286 14.35 -8.74 11.73
N GLY A 287 15.17 -9.34 10.87
CA GLY A 287 15.86 -8.65 9.78
C GLY A 287 14.89 -8.04 8.77
N ALA A 288 13.85 -8.78 8.40
CA ALA A 288 12.78 -8.28 7.54
C ALA A 288 11.96 -7.16 8.20
N GLU A 289 11.72 -7.25 9.51
CA GLU A 289 11.08 -6.18 10.28
C GLU A 289 11.95 -4.91 10.38
N TYR A 290 13.27 -5.03 10.56
CA TYR A 290 14.17 -3.88 10.49
C TYR A 290 14.18 -3.24 9.10
N PHE A 291 14.00 -4.03 8.04
CA PHE A 291 13.82 -3.50 6.70
C PHE A 291 12.51 -2.70 6.57
N ALA A 292 11.40 -3.17 7.16
CA ALA A 292 10.16 -2.39 7.25
C ALA A 292 10.36 -1.06 7.98
N VAL A 293 11.06 -1.06 9.12
CA VAL A 293 11.42 0.17 9.87
C VAL A 293 12.22 1.13 8.98
N GLY A 294 13.18 0.63 8.20
CA GLY A 294 13.98 1.44 7.29
C GLY A 294 13.13 2.11 6.20
N ILE A 295 12.21 1.36 5.59
CA ILE A 295 11.30 1.88 4.55
C ILE A 295 10.34 2.92 5.12
N SER A 296 9.65 2.60 6.22
CA SER A 296 8.69 3.52 6.84
C SER A 296 9.40 4.77 7.38
N GLY A 297 10.59 4.61 7.95
CA GLY A 297 11.42 5.71 8.42
C GLY A 297 11.86 6.63 7.27
N PHE A 298 12.23 6.04 6.12
CA PHE A 298 12.53 6.82 4.91
C PHE A 298 11.28 7.55 4.40
N ALA A 299 10.12 6.90 4.37
CA ALA A 299 8.84 7.53 4.01
C ALA A 299 8.51 8.71 4.94
N CYS A 300 8.74 8.55 6.24
CA CYS A 300 8.56 9.59 7.26
C CYS A 300 9.49 10.78 7.01
N LEU A 301 10.79 10.54 6.74
CA LEU A 301 11.75 11.59 6.41
C LEU A 301 11.38 12.34 5.13
N VAL A 302 11.00 11.63 4.08
CA VAL A 302 10.57 12.23 2.81
C VAL A 302 9.30 13.07 3.03
N SER A 303 8.31 12.53 3.75
CA SER A 303 7.08 13.26 4.08
C SER A 303 7.36 14.52 4.90
N LEU A 304 8.31 14.48 5.83
CA LEU A 304 8.73 15.65 6.62
C LEU A 304 9.39 16.71 5.75
N LEU A 305 10.34 16.31 4.89
CA LEU A 305 11.09 17.22 4.03
C LEU A 305 10.21 17.94 3.00
N PHE A 306 9.13 17.31 2.54
CA PHE A 306 8.22 17.94 1.58
C PHE A 306 7.06 18.67 2.25
N GLY A 307 6.57 18.17 3.39
CA GLY A 307 5.51 18.81 4.18
C GLY A 307 6.00 19.90 5.13
N TYR A 308 7.31 20.17 5.22
CA TYR A 308 7.89 21.02 6.28
C TYR A 308 7.28 22.42 6.33
N LYS A 309 6.92 23.01 5.18
CA LYS A 309 6.33 24.35 5.12
C LYS A 309 4.94 24.37 5.75
N SER A 310 4.08 23.43 5.35
CA SER A 310 2.74 23.25 5.91
C SER A 310 2.80 22.93 7.41
N ILE A 311 3.72 22.05 7.82
CA ILE A 311 3.96 21.70 9.24
C ILE A 311 4.43 22.94 10.03
N TRP A 312 5.40 23.69 9.50
CA TRP A 312 5.95 24.88 10.15
C TRP A 312 4.92 26.01 10.26
N ALA A 313 4.12 26.24 9.23
CA ALA A 313 3.03 27.22 9.23
C ALA A 313 1.99 26.88 10.32
N LEU A 314 1.66 25.61 10.48
CA LEU A 314 0.73 25.14 11.51
C LEU A 314 1.28 25.33 12.93
N ILE A 315 2.56 25.01 13.15
CA ILE A 315 3.23 25.14 14.45
C ILE A 315 3.40 26.61 14.86
N THR A 316 3.77 27.48 13.92
CA THR A 316 4.10 28.88 14.21
C THR A 316 2.89 29.81 14.20
N GLY A 317 1.71 29.33 13.76
CA GLY A 317 0.51 30.13 13.57
C GLY A 317 0.67 31.23 12.51
N LYS A 318 1.79 31.26 11.78
CA LYS A 318 2.06 32.23 10.72
C LYS A 318 1.40 31.77 9.44
N ARG A 319 0.53 32.62 8.89
CA ARG A 319 -0.11 32.41 7.58
C ARG A 319 0.97 32.32 6.50
N ASP A 320 0.89 31.29 5.68
CA ASP A 320 1.70 31.19 4.48
C ASP A 320 1.13 32.20 3.45
N PRO A 321 1.90 33.22 3.02
CA PRO A 321 1.41 34.28 2.12
C PRO A 321 0.99 33.77 0.73
N VAL A 322 1.24 32.49 0.42
CA VAL A 322 0.91 31.86 -0.87
C VAL A 322 -0.54 31.37 -0.95
N THR A 323 -1.25 31.24 0.19
CA THR A 323 -2.67 30.83 0.21
C THR A 323 -3.66 31.98 0.00
N GLU A 324 -3.20 33.19 -0.33
CA GLU A 324 -4.07 34.35 -0.63
C GLU A 324 -4.53 34.44 -2.10
N VAL A 325 -4.18 33.49 -2.96
CA VAL A 325 -4.50 33.53 -4.42
C VAL A 325 -5.40 32.38 -4.88
N LEU A 326 -6.00 31.62 -3.97
CA LEU A 326 -7.08 30.66 -4.27
C LEU A 326 -8.30 30.97 -3.42
#